data_AF-A0A3M2EBZ3-F1
#
_entry.id   AF-A0A3M2EBZ3-F1
#
_cell.length_a   1.000
_cell.length_b   1.000
_cell.length_c   1.000
_cell.angle_alpha   90.00
_cell.angle_beta   90.00
_cell.angle_gamma   90.00
#
_symmetry.space_group_name_H-M   'P 1'
#
loop_
_entity.id
_entity.type
_entity.pdbx_description
1 polymer ?
#
loop_
_entity_poly.entity_id
_entity_poly.type
_entity_poly.pdbx_seq_one_letter_code
_entity_poly.pdbx_strand_id
1 'polypeptide(L)'
;MTSTPRAIRLTVLTGLVALLAACGTGSGDPQRQSLLRAIGLRQPAPDEFLVVERKPLEMPPALNELPPPDPGGVNRVDPQPRAEVNALLRGAGTRVDQAAPSPGEQALLARIGADAADPAIRSTLGQEDARLQAQRGRYAIRSLFGRQTYDPYADQVLDPYAELERLRAAGVPTPAAPPPPPPPDRSRLF
;
A
#
# COMPACT_ATOMS: atom_id res chain seq x y z
N MET A 1 -26.15 54.75 -14.67
CA MET A 1 -27.27 53.78 -14.65
C MET A 1 -26.71 52.39 -14.82
N THR A 2 -27.11 51.50 -13.92
CA THR A 2 -26.50 50.23 -13.54
C THR A 2 -26.80 49.08 -14.52
N SER A 3 -25.81 48.68 -15.33
CA SER A 3 -25.87 47.45 -16.16
C SER A 3 -25.39 46.20 -15.40
N THR A 4 -25.51 46.18 -14.08
CA THR A 4 -25.05 45.08 -13.21
C THR A 4 -25.94 43.83 -13.23
N PRO A 5 -27.28 43.86 -13.41
CA PRO A 5 -28.09 42.67 -13.19
C PRO A 5 -27.97 41.63 -14.31
N ARG A 6 -27.65 42.05 -15.54
CA ARG A 6 -27.42 41.13 -16.67
C ARG A 6 -26.07 40.41 -16.56
N ALA A 7 -25.02 41.13 -16.16
CA ALA A 7 -23.69 40.55 -15.96
C ALA A 7 -23.69 39.51 -14.83
N ILE A 8 -24.36 39.81 -13.70
CA ILE A 8 -24.47 38.89 -12.56
C ILE A 8 -25.24 37.62 -12.93
N ARG A 9 -26.35 37.75 -13.67
CA ARG A 9 -27.11 36.58 -14.15
C ARG A 9 -26.27 35.72 -15.08
N LEU A 10 -25.49 36.34 -15.97
CA LEU A 10 -24.64 35.62 -16.92
C LEU A 10 -23.51 34.88 -16.21
N THR A 11 -22.87 35.49 -15.19
CA THR A 11 -21.84 34.83 -14.38
C THR A 11 -22.39 33.69 -13.52
N VAL A 12 -23.59 33.86 -12.95
CA VAL A 12 -24.25 32.78 -12.18
C VAL A 12 -24.63 31.62 -13.09
N LEU A 13 -25.10 31.91 -14.30
CA LEU A 13 -25.52 30.89 -15.26
C LEU A 13 -24.30 30.13 -15.83
N THR A 14 -23.20 30.82 -16.13
CA THR A 14 -21.94 30.15 -16.51
C THR A 14 -21.34 29.35 -15.35
N GLY A 15 -21.42 29.86 -14.11
CA GLY A 15 -20.97 29.13 -12.92
C GLY A 15 -21.80 27.86 -12.67
N LEU A 16 -23.13 27.94 -12.84
CA LEU A 16 -24.03 26.81 -12.70
C LEU A 16 -23.80 25.75 -13.80
N VAL A 17 -23.62 26.17 -15.06
CA VAL A 17 -23.31 25.25 -16.17
C VAL A 17 -21.96 24.58 -15.99
N ALA A 18 -20.93 25.31 -15.51
CA ALA A 18 -19.63 24.72 -15.18
C ALA A 18 -19.72 23.71 -14.03
N LEU A 19 -20.55 23.98 -13.01
CA LEU A 19 -20.80 23.07 -11.89
C LEU A 19 -21.54 21.81 -12.33
N LEU A 20 -22.52 21.93 -13.24
CA LEU A 20 -23.24 20.78 -13.81
C LEU A 20 -22.35 19.94 -14.74
N ALA A 21 -21.47 20.56 -15.53
CA ALA A 21 -20.52 19.85 -16.38
C ALA A 21 -19.47 19.09 -15.57
N ALA A 22 -19.05 19.61 -14.42
CA ALA A 22 -18.14 18.92 -13.50
C ALA A 22 -18.78 17.70 -12.82
N CYS A 23 -20.10 17.69 -12.65
CA CYS A 23 -20.87 16.55 -12.12
C CYS A 23 -21.35 15.58 -13.22
N GLY A 24 -21.15 15.90 -14.50
CA GLY A 24 -21.49 15.05 -15.65
C GLY A 24 -20.42 14.01 -15.92
N THR A 25 -20.34 12.97 -15.10
CA THR A 25 -19.49 11.81 -15.36
C THR A 25 -20.07 10.99 -16.53
N GLY A 26 -19.56 11.22 -17.73
CA GLY A 26 -19.99 10.52 -18.94
C GLY A 26 -18.86 10.38 -19.96
N SER A 27 -17.75 9.74 -19.58
CA SER A 27 -16.76 9.25 -20.55
C SER A 27 -16.10 7.98 -20.02
N GLY A 28 -16.74 6.85 -20.29
CA GLY A 28 -16.19 5.66 -20.96
C GLY A 28 -14.83 5.07 -20.58
N ASP A 29 -14.21 5.46 -19.47
CA ASP A 29 -12.87 4.98 -19.13
C ASP A 29 -12.93 4.00 -17.93
N PRO A 30 -12.77 2.69 -18.13
CA PRO A 30 -12.93 1.67 -17.07
C PRO A 30 -11.89 1.77 -15.94
N GLN A 31 -10.84 2.58 -16.10
CA GLN A 31 -9.85 2.85 -15.04
C GLN A 31 -10.17 4.07 -14.17
N ARG A 32 -11.17 4.89 -14.52
CA ARG A 32 -11.64 5.98 -13.65
C ARG A 32 -12.57 5.41 -12.58
N GLN A 33 -11.94 4.81 -11.57
CA GLN A 33 -12.60 4.37 -10.33
C GLN A 33 -13.46 5.54 -9.83
N SER A 34 -14.78 5.37 -9.89
CA SER A 34 -15.74 6.43 -9.63
C SER A 34 -15.44 7.15 -8.30
N LEU A 35 -15.44 8.48 -8.30
CA LEU A 35 -15.24 9.31 -7.10
C LEU A 35 -16.09 8.83 -5.90
N LEU A 36 -17.30 8.33 -6.16
CA LEU A 36 -18.21 7.74 -5.17
C LEU A 36 -17.61 6.53 -4.41
N ARG A 37 -16.76 5.73 -5.06
CA ARG A 37 -16.01 4.63 -4.45
C ARG A 37 -14.83 5.19 -3.65
N ALA A 38 -14.16 6.23 -4.14
CA ALA A 38 -13.04 6.88 -3.45
C ALA A 38 -13.48 7.57 -2.14
N ILE A 39 -14.71 8.09 -2.06
CA ILE A 39 -15.29 8.69 -0.85
C ILE A 39 -16.17 7.73 -0.02
N GLY A 40 -16.16 6.42 -0.34
CA GLY A 40 -16.83 5.39 0.46
C GLY A 40 -18.36 5.33 0.36
N LEU A 41 -18.98 6.09 -0.56
CA LEU A 41 -20.45 6.08 -0.74
C LEU A 41 -20.96 4.90 -1.58
N ARG A 42 -20.07 4.22 -2.30
CA ARG A 42 -20.38 2.96 -3.01
C ARG A 42 -19.57 1.83 -2.39
N GLN A 43 -20.17 1.14 -1.41
CA GLN A 43 -19.73 -0.19 -1.01
C GLN A 43 -20.10 -1.15 -2.16
N PRO A 44 -19.16 -1.92 -2.76
CA PRO A 44 -19.56 -3.02 -3.61
C PRO A 44 -20.48 -3.95 -2.80
N ALA A 45 -21.64 -4.29 -3.36
CA ALA A 45 -22.50 -5.30 -2.75
C ALA A 45 -21.70 -6.61 -2.64
N PRO A 46 -21.82 -7.35 -1.53
CA PRO A 46 -21.21 -8.66 -1.41
C PRO A 46 -21.65 -9.53 -2.60
N ASP A 47 -20.70 -10.18 -3.24
CA ASP A 47 -20.97 -11.09 -4.35
C ASP A 47 -21.71 -12.32 -3.83
N GLU A 48 -22.99 -12.47 -4.23
CA GLU A 48 -23.83 -13.57 -3.80
C GLU A 48 -23.40 -14.95 -4.36
N PHE A 49 -22.49 -14.97 -5.33
CA PHE A 49 -21.94 -16.19 -5.92
C PHE A 49 -20.52 -16.49 -5.44
N LEU A 50 -19.98 -15.72 -4.47
CA LEU A 50 -18.68 -15.97 -3.90
C LEU A 50 -18.66 -17.29 -3.12
N VAL A 51 -17.94 -18.28 -3.64
CA VAL A 51 -17.67 -19.53 -2.92
C VAL A 51 -16.44 -19.32 -2.04
N VAL A 52 -16.62 -19.42 -0.73
CA VAL A 52 -15.52 -19.38 0.24
C VAL A 52 -14.99 -20.79 0.45
N GLU A 53 -13.72 -21.01 0.12
CA GLU A 53 -13.02 -22.25 0.47
C GLU A 53 -12.88 -22.36 1.98
N ARG A 54 -13.33 -23.50 2.52
CA ARG A 54 -13.26 -23.83 3.93
C ARG A 54 -12.15 -24.83 4.17
N LYS A 55 -11.56 -24.80 5.36
CA LYS A 55 -10.56 -25.81 5.74
C LYS A 55 -11.21 -27.21 5.81
N PRO A 56 -10.44 -28.28 5.57
CA PRO A 56 -10.93 -29.64 5.79
C PRO A 56 -11.46 -29.82 7.22
N LEU A 57 -12.46 -30.70 7.37
CA LEU A 57 -12.94 -31.09 8.69
C LEU A 57 -11.88 -31.92 9.40
N GLU A 58 -11.53 -31.53 10.63
CA GLU A 58 -10.63 -32.27 11.50
C GLU A 58 -11.43 -33.14 12.47
N MET A 59 -11.14 -34.44 12.51
CA MET A 59 -11.70 -35.30 13.54
C MET A 59 -10.97 -35.07 14.87
N PRO A 60 -11.69 -35.02 16.00
CA PRO A 60 -11.06 -34.94 17.31
C PRO A 60 -10.28 -36.23 17.61
N PRO A 61 -9.22 -36.15 18.42
CA PRO A 61 -8.34 -37.28 18.73
C PRO A 61 -9.05 -38.41 19.49
N ALA A 62 -10.16 -38.09 20.18
CA ALA A 62 -11.00 -39.03 20.90
C ALA A 62 -12.47 -38.72 20.58
N LEU A 63 -13.27 -39.76 20.31
CA LEU A 63 -14.72 -39.65 20.10
C LEU A 63 -15.52 -40.01 21.37
N ASN A 64 -14.83 -40.59 22.34
CA ASN A 64 -15.32 -41.07 23.63
C ASN A 64 -15.20 -40.03 24.75
N GLU A 65 -14.47 -38.94 24.51
CA GLU A 65 -14.34 -37.82 25.43
C GLU A 65 -14.81 -36.55 24.72
N LEU A 66 -15.78 -35.87 25.32
CA LEU A 66 -16.24 -34.58 24.81
C LEU A 66 -15.22 -33.51 25.23
N PRO A 67 -14.60 -32.78 24.28
CA PRO A 67 -13.81 -31.61 24.62
C PRO A 67 -14.67 -30.63 25.43
N PRO A 68 -14.08 -29.91 26.41
CA PRO A 68 -14.80 -28.86 27.10
C PRO A 68 -15.33 -27.83 26.09
N PRO A 69 -16.56 -27.32 26.24
CA PRO A 69 -17.13 -26.34 25.33
C PRO A 69 -16.27 -25.06 25.34
N ASP A 70 -16.06 -24.48 24.16
CA ASP A 70 -15.29 -23.23 23.96
C ASP A 70 -16.26 -22.07 23.62
N PRO A 71 -16.96 -21.49 24.61
CA PRO A 71 -17.92 -20.41 24.37
C PRO A 71 -17.21 -19.15 23.88
N GLY A 72 -17.59 -18.69 22.69
CA GLY A 72 -16.94 -17.55 22.03
C GLY A 72 -15.72 -17.93 21.17
N GLY A 73 -15.40 -19.22 21.09
CA GLY A 73 -14.38 -19.75 20.20
C GLY A 73 -14.69 -19.45 18.73
N VAL A 74 -13.64 -19.22 17.95
CA VAL A 74 -13.74 -19.09 16.49
C VAL A 74 -13.94 -20.46 15.86
N ASN A 75 -14.77 -20.53 14.82
CA ASN A 75 -14.91 -21.75 14.05
C ASN A 75 -13.57 -22.11 13.37
N ARG A 76 -13.09 -23.34 13.58
CA ARG A 76 -11.81 -23.83 13.05
C ARG A 76 -11.78 -23.94 11.53
N VAL A 77 -12.96 -24.12 10.93
CA VAL A 77 -13.15 -24.37 9.51
C VAL A 77 -13.22 -23.07 8.70
N ASP A 78 -13.59 -21.96 9.35
CA ASP A 78 -13.71 -20.68 8.68
C ASP A 78 -12.30 -20.10 8.41
N PRO A 79 -12.06 -19.57 7.19
CA PRO A 79 -10.76 -19.01 6.85
C PRO A 79 -10.47 -17.79 7.73
N GLN A 80 -9.21 -17.66 8.15
CA GLN A 80 -8.71 -16.49 8.87
C GLN A 80 -7.59 -15.82 8.05
N PRO A 81 -7.91 -15.08 6.98
CA PRO A 81 -6.93 -14.66 5.99
C PRO A 81 -5.75 -13.89 6.59
N ARG A 82 -6.02 -12.99 7.54
CA ARG A 82 -4.98 -12.22 8.21
C ARG A 82 -4.06 -13.10 9.05
N ALA A 83 -4.63 -14.02 9.83
CA ALA A 83 -3.85 -14.90 10.69
C ALA A 83 -3.01 -15.90 9.86
N GLU A 84 -3.60 -16.42 8.78
CA GLU A 84 -2.96 -17.36 7.86
C GLU A 84 -1.84 -16.69 7.06
N VAL A 85 -2.07 -15.50 6.49
CA VAL A 85 -1.03 -14.71 5.82
C VAL A 85 0.08 -14.40 6.81
N ASN A 86 -0.25 -13.95 8.03
CA ASN A 86 0.74 -13.69 9.06
C ASN A 86 1.55 -14.94 9.46
N ALA A 87 0.93 -16.12 9.47
CA ALA A 87 1.61 -17.38 9.73
C ALA A 87 2.50 -17.76 8.53
N LEU A 88 2.02 -17.66 7.30
CA LEU A 88 2.79 -17.95 6.08
C LEU A 88 4.01 -17.03 5.94
N LEU A 89 3.82 -15.71 6.14
CA LEU A 89 4.91 -14.73 6.10
C LEU A 89 5.94 -14.95 7.22
N ARG A 90 5.52 -15.53 8.35
CA ARG A 90 6.41 -15.89 9.47
C ARG A 90 6.92 -17.34 9.41
N GLY A 91 6.47 -18.14 8.44
CA GLY A 91 6.61 -19.59 8.45
C GLY A 91 5.44 -20.28 9.16
N ALA A 92 4.69 -21.11 8.43
CA ALA A 92 3.50 -21.78 8.94
C ALA A 92 3.82 -22.64 10.18
N GLY A 93 3.09 -22.44 11.27
CA GLY A 93 2.84 -23.44 12.33
C GLY A 93 4.02 -23.87 13.20
N THR A 94 5.25 -23.53 12.85
CA THR A 94 6.35 -23.56 13.82
C THR A 94 6.34 -22.21 14.50
N ARG A 95 6.09 -22.22 15.82
CA ARG A 95 6.97 -21.44 16.67
C ARG A 95 8.35 -21.83 16.17
N VAL A 96 8.97 -21.00 15.34
CA VAL A 96 10.40 -21.09 15.17
C VAL A 96 10.88 -20.72 16.57
N ASP A 97 10.93 -21.71 17.46
CA ASP A 97 11.98 -21.76 18.46
C ASP A 97 13.18 -21.55 17.58
N GLN A 98 13.67 -20.30 17.56
CA GLN A 98 14.60 -19.81 16.55
C GLN A 98 15.66 -20.89 16.45
N ALA A 99 15.61 -21.69 15.37
CA ALA A 99 16.58 -22.74 15.20
C ALA A 99 17.89 -21.98 15.27
N ALA A 100 18.71 -22.31 16.29
CA ALA A 100 19.86 -21.48 16.62
C ALA A 100 20.59 -21.25 15.30
N PRO A 101 20.85 -19.99 14.91
CA PRO A 101 21.32 -19.67 13.58
C PRO A 101 22.48 -20.58 13.24
N SER A 102 22.53 -21.10 12.02
CA SER A 102 23.62 -21.99 11.62
C SER A 102 24.97 -21.28 11.86
N PRO A 103 26.08 -22.02 12.03
CA PRO A 103 27.39 -21.38 12.22
C PRO A 103 27.73 -20.35 11.13
N GLY A 104 27.28 -20.57 9.89
CA GLY A 104 27.42 -19.60 8.79
C GLY A 104 26.55 -18.36 8.97
N GLU A 105 25.32 -18.50 9.44
CA GLU A 105 24.44 -17.38 9.77
C GLU A 105 24.97 -16.57 10.94
N GLN A 106 25.47 -17.22 12.00
CA GLN A 106 26.11 -16.54 13.12
C GLN A 106 27.33 -15.73 12.67
N ALA A 107 28.19 -16.31 11.82
CA ALA A 107 29.34 -15.60 11.28
C ALA A 107 28.92 -14.39 10.42
N LEU A 108 27.83 -14.51 9.65
CA LEU A 108 27.28 -13.39 8.88
C LEU A 108 26.71 -12.30 9.79
N LEU A 109 25.89 -12.67 10.77
CA LEU A 109 25.28 -11.74 11.74
C LEU A 109 26.35 -10.99 12.53
N ALA A 110 27.39 -11.67 12.98
CA ALA A 110 28.55 -11.06 13.62
C ALA A 110 29.28 -10.10 12.68
N ARG A 111 29.46 -10.47 11.40
CA ARG A 111 30.14 -9.62 10.41
C ARG A 111 29.37 -8.35 10.05
N ILE A 112 28.03 -8.41 10.02
CA ILE A 112 27.19 -7.24 9.75
C ILE A 112 26.83 -6.46 11.02
N GLY A 113 27.27 -6.92 12.20
CA GLY A 113 27.00 -6.26 13.48
C GLY A 113 25.53 -6.32 13.90
N ALA A 114 24.80 -7.37 13.50
CA ALA A 114 23.37 -7.51 13.83
C ALA A 114 23.11 -7.53 15.35
N ASP A 115 24.05 -8.08 16.12
CA ASP A 115 23.98 -8.15 17.58
C ASP A 115 24.13 -6.78 18.27
N ALA A 116 24.59 -5.75 17.54
CA ALA A 116 24.75 -4.38 18.03
C ALA A 116 23.61 -3.45 17.59
N ALA A 117 22.55 -3.97 16.98
CA ALA A 117 21.42 -3.17 16.53
C ALA A 117 20.64 -2.58 17.71
N ASP A 118 20.35 -1.28 17.66
CA ASP A 118 19.55 -0.60 18.68
C ASP A 118 18.12 -1.16 18.68
N PRO A 119 17.61 -1.72 19.79
CA PRO A 119 16.24 -2.23 19.88
C PRO A 119 15.18 -1.14 19.66
N ALA A 120 15.52 0.13 19.91
CA ALA A 120 14.65 1.28 19.70
C ALA A 120 14.69 1.83 18.26
N ILE A 121 15.53 1.31 17.36
CA ILE A 121 15.73 1.91 16.02
C ILE A 121 14.42 2.11 15.25
N ARG A 122 13.44 1.21 15.39
CA ARG A 122 12.14 1.32 14.72
C ARG A 122 11.30 2.48 15.25
N SER A 123 11.33 2.73 16.56
CA SER A 123 10.62 3.86 17.15
C SER A 123 11.32 5.18 16.79
N THR A 124 12.66 5.18 16.78
CA THR A 124 13.47 6.32 16.33
C THR A 124 13.18 6.67 14.87
N LEU A 125 13.27 5.70 13.96
CA LEU A 125 12.95 5.91 12.53
C LEU A 125 11.51 6.39 12.32
N GLY A 126 10.54 5.85 13.08
CA GLY A 126 9.15 6.31 13.00
C GLY A 126 8.97 7.77 13.41
N GLN A 127 9.72 8.24 14.41
CA GLN A 127 9.70 9.65 14.83
C GLN A 127 10.40 10.56 13.82
N GLU A 128 11.54 10.13 13.28
CA GLU A 128 12.27 10.85 12.24
C GLU A 128 11.43 10.99 10.96
N ASP A 129 10.77 9.90 10.57
CA ASP A 129 9.88 9.86 9.41
C ASP A 129 8.69 10.82 9.57
N ALA A 130 8.02 10.78 10.73
CA ALA A 130 6.93 11.70 11.04
C ALA A 130 7.38 13.16 11.04
N ARG A 131 8.58 13.46 11.55
CA ARG A 131 9.17 14.80 11.51
C ARG A 131 9.47 15.25 10.08
N LEU A 132 10.06 14.38 9.26
CA LEU A 132 10.38 14.67 7.87
C LEU A 132 9.11 14.93 7.05
N GLN A 133 8.07 14.09 7.24
CA GLN A 133 6.76 14.31 6.63
C GLN A 133 6.13 15.64 7.09
N ALA A 134 6.23 16.01 8.38
CA ALA A 134 5.68 17.26 8.89
C ALA A 134 6.42 18.51 8.39
N GLN A 135 7.75 18.45 8.27
CA GLN A 135 8.57 19.57 7.79
C GLN A 135 8.38 19.82 6.30
N ARG A 136 8.38 18.74 5.52
CA ARG A 136 8.37 18.83 4.06
C ARG A 136 6.95 18.82 3.50
N GLY A 137 5.99 18.21 4.19
CA GLY A 137 4.56 18.17 3.87
C GLY A 137 3.82 19.50 4.06
N ARG A 138 4.42 20.62 3.62
CA ARG A 138 3.70 21.89 3.50
C ARG A 138 2.81 21.86 2.27
N TYR A 139 1.64 22.45 2.44
CA TYR A 139 0.46 22.52 1.56
C TYR A 139 -0.44 21.29 1.67
N ALA A 140 -1.63 21.52 2.24
CA ALA A 140 -2.71 20.59 2.56
C ALA A 140 -3.33 19.85 1.35
N ILE A 141 -2.59 19.78 0.25
CA ILE A 141 -3.03 19.28 -1.03
C ILE A 141 -2.14 18.11 -1.42
N ARG A 142 -2.11 17.09 -0.54
CA ARG A 142 -1.48 15.80 -0.80
C ARG A 142 -2.15 15.06 -1.98
N SER A 143 -3.39 15.42 -2.30
CA SER A 143 -4.16 14.86 -3.40
C SER A 143 -5.04 15.94 -4.02
N LEU A 144 -4.59 16.53 -5.13
CA LEU A 144 -5.50 17.20 -6.07
C LEU A 144 -5.91 16.15 -7.11
N PHE A 145 -7.21 15.94 -7.28
CA PHE A 145 -7.75 15.08 -8.34
C PHE A 145 -7.19 13.65 -8.35
N GLY A 146 -6.89 13.07 -7.19
CA GLY A 146 -6.40 11.69 -7.07
C GLY A 146 -4.94 11.49 -7.47
N ARG A 147 -4.16 12.55 -7.68
CA ARG A 147 -2.71 12.48 -7.91
C ARG A 147 -1.96 12.92 -6.65
N GLN A 148 -1.04 12.08 -6.17
CA GLN A 148 -0.10 12.49 -5.14
C GLN A 148 0.89 13.48 -5.76
N THR A 149 0.66 14.77 -5.53
CA THR A 149 1.48 15.87 -6.06
C THR A 149 2.76 16.09 -5.26
N TYR A 150 2.94 15.36 -4.17
CA TYR A 150 3.99 15.62 -3.20
C TYR A 150 4.58 14.32 -2.65
N ASP A 151 5.88 14.10 -2.89
CA ASP A 151 6.68 13.02 -2.32
C ASP A 151 7.73 13.62 -1.36
N PRO A 152 7.63 13.39 -0.04
CA PRO A 152 8.59 13.92 0.92
C PRO A 152 10.01 13.35 0.79
N TYR A 153 10.21 12.29 0.00
CA TYR A 153 11.50 11.65 -0.21
C TYR A 153 12.07 11.88 -1.62
N ALA A 154 11.50 12.81 -2.41
CA ALA A 154 11.90 13.02 -3.81
C ALA A 154 13.40 13.28 -4.01
N ASP A 155 14.06 13.92 -3.04
CA ASP A 155 15.51 14.18 -3.02
C ASP A 155 16.36 12.96 -2.59
N GLN A 156 15.73 11.95 -2.00
CA GLN A 156 16.35 10.69 -1.57
C GLN A 156 16.17 9.58 -2.61
N VAL A 157 15.33 9.80 -3.63
CA VAL A 157 15.16 8.85 -4.73
C VAL A 157 16.40 8.91 -5.62
N LEU A 158 17.15 7.81 -5.63
CA LEU A 158 18.28 7.61 -6.53
C LEU A 158 17.79 7.13 -7.90
N ASP A 159 18.46 7.58 -8.97
CA ASP A 159 18.28 6.99 -10.30
C ASP A 159 18.91 5.58 -10.31
N PRO A 160 18.12 4.50 -10.47
CA PRO A 160 18.63 3.14 -10.41
C PRO A 160 19.71 2.85 -11.46
N TYR A 161 19.61 3.44 -12.65
CA TYR A 161 20.54 3.20 -13.74
C TYR A 161 21.84 3.98 -13.54
N ALA A 162 21.75 5.24 -13.10
CA ALA A 162 22.92 6.03 -12.78
C ALA A 162 23.72 5.40 -11.61
N GLU A 163 23.02 4.90 -10.58
CA GLU A 163 23.67 4.24 -9.45
C GLU A 163 24.31 2.90 -9.84
N LEU A 164 23.64 2.13 -10.71
CA LEU A 164 24.19 0.91 -11.27
C LEU A 164 25.50 1.15 -12.04
N GLU A 165 25.56 2.19 -12.87
CA GLU A 165 26.77 2.58 -13.60
C GLU A 165 27.89 3.00 -12.65
N ARG A 166 27.56 3.78 -11.61
CA ARG A 166 28.51 4.17 -10.55
C ARG A 166 29.12 2.95 -9.87
N LEU A 167 28.29 1.97 -9.49
CA LEU A 167 28.73 0.73 -8.83
C LEU A 167 29.61 -0.13 -9.73
N ARG A 168 29.27 -0.24 -11.01
CA ARG A 168 30.10 -0.94 -12.01
C ARG A 168 31.45 -0.28 -12.21
N ALA A 169 31.48 1.05 -12.30
CA ALA A 169 32.72 1.82 -12.40
C ALA A 169 33.60 1.64 -11.14
N ALA A 170 32.98 1.49 -9.97
CA ALA A 170 33.67 1.19 -8.71
C ALA A 170 34.09 -0.30 -8.57
N GLY A 171 33.83 -1.15 -9.57
CA GLY A 171 34.17 -2.57 -9.54
C GLY A 171 33.32 -3.41 -8.60
N VAL A 172 32.18 -2.88 -8.13
CA VAL A 172 31.25 -3.61 -7.27
C VAL A 172 30.48 -4.62 -8.14
N PRO A 173 30.37 -5.89 -7.73
CA PRO A 173 29.58 -6.87 -8.46
C PRO A 173 28.09 -6.49 -8.41
N THR A 174 27.52 -6.16 -9.57
CA THR A 174 26.11 -5.80 -9.73
C THR A 174 25.34 -6.90 -10.48
N PRO A 175 24.11 -7.25 -10.05
CA PRO A 175 23.26 -8.18 -10.80
C PRO A 175 22.82 -7.59 -12.16
N ALA A 176 22.29 -8.45 -13.04
CA ALA A 176 21.74 -8.01 -14.32
C ALA A 176 20.52 -7.11 -14.09
N ALA A 177 20.55 -5.90 -14.66
CA ALA A 177 19.47 -4.94 -14.57
C ALA A 177 18.46 -5.12 -15.72
N PRO A 178 17.15 -4.88 -15.48
CA PRO A 178 16.16 -4.82 -16.55
C PRO A 178 16.47 -3.68 -17.53
N PRO A 179 15.93 -3.71 -18.77
CA PRO A 179 16.12 -2.61 -19.71
C PRO A 179 15.45 -1.32 -19.20
N PRO A 180 16.03 -0.13 -19.50
CA PRO A 180 15.45 1.14 -19.11
C PRO A 180 14.04 1.29 -19.69
N PRO A 181 13.10 1.91 -18.93
CA PRO A 181 11.77 2.17 -19.45
C PRO A 181 11.86 3.07 -20.69
N PRO A 182 10.98 2.88 -21.68
CA PRO A 182 10.95 3.74 -22.85
C PRO A 182 10.65 5.19 -22.43
N PRO A 183 11.16 6.19 -23.19
CA PRO A 183 10.86 7.58 -22.92
C PRO A 183 9.34 7.83 -22.94
N PRO A 184 8.83 8.78 -22.13
CA PRO A 184 7.40 9.05 -22.07
C PRO A 184 6.87 9.44 -23.44
N ASP A 185 5.76 8.80 -23.84
CA ASP A 185 5.08 9.05 -25.11
C ASP A 185 4.50 10.48 -25.14
N ARG A 186 5.20 11.37 -25.85
CA ARG A 186 4.80 12.79 -25.98
C ARG A 186 3.48 12.98 -26.73
N SER A 187 2.96 11.95 -27.41
CA SER A 187 1.70 12.04 -28.15
C SER A 187 0.44 11.96 -27.26
N ARG A 188 0.59 11.59 -25.98
CA ARG A 188 -0.52 11.45 -25.02
C ARG A 188 -0.69 12.62 -24.04
N LEU A 189 0.04 13.72 -24.24
CA LEU A 189 0.01 14.90 -23.38
C LEU A 189 -0.87 16.05 -23.91
N PHE A 190 -1.67 15.79 -24.95
CA PHE A 190 -2.68 16.71 -25.49
C PHE A 190 -4.04 16.03 -25.59
#